data_AF-A0A958DT32-F1
#
_entry.id   AF-A0A958DT32-F1
#
_cell.length_a   1.000
_cell.length_b   1.000
_cell.length_c   1.000
_cell.angle_alpha   90.00
_cell.angle_beta   90.00
_cell.angle_gamma   90.00
#
_symmetry.space_group_name_H-M   'P 1'
#
loop_
_entity.id
_entity.type
_entity.pdbx_description
1 polymer ?
#
loop_
_entity_poly.entity_id
_entity_poly.type
_entity_poly.pdbx_seq_one_letter_code
_entity_poly.pdbx_strand_id
1 'polypeptide(L)'
;MRIFVICFLLTGSLLAQLPKLQVEGSLQKSSLTIEEVHDNSQYICAAIEVYSKIPYLNFDAREGVIQVNNMKGGYLVYLSPNEQVLEIFHSDFEPLKIVFSDMGIRLAPMEVWRIEIIPEEDAISDSSIVRNTLPPPPPKVDEEVPQKGASKTWLYILGGVALAGGAGAYFLLGGSGGGGESDTPGISQPTFPGTP
;
A
#
# COMPACT_ATOMS: atom_id res chain seq x y z
N MET A 1 -1.81 -66.37 -23.08
CA MET A 1 -1.30 -64.99 -23.25
C MET A 1 -2.45 -64.03 -23.54
N ARG A 2 -3.27 -63.66 -22.55
CA ARG A 2 -4.35 -62.66 -22.72
C ARG A 2 -4.58 -61.75 -21.49
N ILE A 3 -3.75 -61.87 -20.46
CA ILE A 3 -3.92 -61.17 -19.17
C ILE A 3 -2.90 -60.03 -18.96
N PHE A 4 -1.90 -59.89 -19.83
CA PHE A 4 -0.85 -58.88 -19.68
C PHE A 4 -1.19 -57.48 -20.22
N VAL A 5 -2.37 -57.30 -20.82
CA VAL A 5 -2.73 -56.05 -21.54
C VAL A 5 -3.55 -55.08 -20.68
N ILE A 6 -4.01 -55.50 -19.49
CA ILE A 6 -4.90 -54.67 -18.64
C ILE A 6 -4.12 -53.81 -17.63
N CYS A 7 -2.86 -54.12 -17.32
CA CYS A 7 -2.07 -53.37 -16.32
C CYS A 7 -1.45 -52.05 -16.82
N PHE A 8 -1.47 -51.74 -18.11
CA PHE A 8 -0.78 -50.56 -18.65
C PHE A 8 -1.71 -49.34 -18.86
N LEU A 9 -3.01 -49.48 -18.60
CA LEU A 9 -4.01 -48.39 -18.70
C LEU A 9 -4.43 -47.83 -17.33
N LEU A 10 -3.54 -47.97 -16.34
CA LEU A 10 -3.73 -47.49 -14.96
C LEU A 10 -2.56 -46.60 -14.49
N THR A 11 -1.79 -46.03 -15.42
CA THR A 11 -0.92 -44.89 -15.12
C THR A 11 -1.81 -43.68 -14.94
N GLY A 12 -2.31 -43.54 -13.71
CA GLY A 12 -3.12 -42.41 -13.28
C GLY A 12 -2.47 -41.10 -13.67
N SER A 13 -3.22 -40.29 -14.38
CA SER A 13 -2.95 -38.88 -14.55
C SER A 13 -3.01 -38.25 -13.16
N LEU A 14 -1.85 -38.15 -12.48
CA LEU A 14 -1.69 -37.22 -11.40
C LEU A 14 -1.83 -35.84 -12.04
N LEU A 15 -3.05 -35.29 -12.04
CA LEU A 15 -3.24 -33.89 -12.34
C LEU A 15 -2.51 -33.14 -11.23
N ALA A 16 -1.32 -32.62 -11.54
CA ALA A 16 -0.65 -31.65 -10.70
C ALA A 16 -1.60 -30.44 -10.60
N GLN A 17 -2.32 -30.34 -9.49
CA GLN A 17 -3.07 -29.12 -9.16
C GLN A 17 -2.03 -28.07 -8.77
N LEU A 18 -2.04 -26.95 -9.50
CA LEU A 18 -1.14 -25.84 -9.19
C LEU A 18 -1.61 -25.21 -7.87
N PRO A 19 -0.68 -24.70 -7.04
CA PRO A 19 -1.04 -23.91 -5.87
C PRO A 19 -1.83 -22.68 -6.29
N LYS A 20 -2.77 -22.24 -5.45
CA LYS A 20 -3.59 -21.06 -5.72
C LYS A 20 -3.00 -19.82 -5.08
N LEU A 21 -3.26 -18.68 -5.71
CA LEU A 21 -3.02 -17.36 -5.14
C LEU A 21 -4.28 -16.85 -4.44
N GLN A 22 -4.10 -16.12 -3.34
CA GLN A 22 -5.18 -15.52 -2.59
C GLN A 22 -4.85 -14.07 -2.22
N VAL A 23 -5.88 -13.23 -2.17
CA VAL A 23 -5.76 -11.87 -1.61
C VAL A 23 -5.76 -11.97 -0.08
N GLU A 24 -4.72 -11.43 0.54
CA GLU A 24 -4.59 -11.35 2.00
C GLU A 24 -5.30 -10.10 2.53
N GLY A 25 -6.15 -10.30 3.54
CA GLY A 25 -6.82 -9.20 4.25
C GLY A 25 -7.88 -8.45 3.44
N SER A 26 -8.10 -7.19 3.82
CA SER A 26 -9.07 -6.28 3.18
C SER A 26 -8.35 -5.21 2.37
N LEU A 27 -8.91 -4.85 1.22
CA LEU A 27 -8.34 -3.83 0.33
C LEU A 27 -8.38 -2.46 1.00
N GLN A 28 -7.28 -1.73 0.89
CA GLN A 28 -7.12 -0.44 1.55
C GLN A 28 -6.87 0.63 0.50
N LYS A 29 -7.53 1.78 0.62
CA LYS A 29 -7.19 2.95 -0.19
C LYS A 29 -5.81 3.44 0.22
N SER A 30 -4.87 3.45 -0.72
CA SER A 30 -3.51 3.90 -0.49
C SER A 30 -3.45 5.42 -0.57
N SER A 31 -2.61 6.05 0.25
CA SER A 31 -2.35 7.49 0.19
C SER A 31 -1.23 7.84 -0.80
N LEU A 32 -0.82 6.88 -1.64
CA LEU A 32 0.22 7.06 -2.63
C LEU A 32 -0.25 8.02 -3.73
N THR A 33 0.55 9.05 -4.02
CA THR A 33 0.34 9.92 -5.17
C THR A 33 0.97 9.27 -6.41
N ILE A 34 0.18 9.08 -7.46
CA ILE A 34 0.62 8.55 -8.74
C ILE A 34 0.73 9.64 -9.79
N GLU A 35 1.55 9.39 -10.80
CA GLU A 35 1.59 10.21 -12.01
C GLU A 35 0.28 10.08 -12.80
N GLU A 36 -0.09 11.14 -13.51
CA GLU A 36 -1.26 11.14 -14.38
C GLU A 36 -0.96 10.32 -15.64
N VAL A 37 -1.59 9.15 -15.73
CA VAL A 37 -1.53 8.25 -16.89
C VAL A 37 -2.90 8.23 -17.54
N HIS A 38 -2.95 8.36 -18.86
CA HIS A 38 -4.18 8.31 -19.63
C HIS A 38 -4.31 6.99 -20.36
N ASP A 39 -5.53 6.46 -20.44
CA ASP A 39 -5.85 5.35 -21.31
C ASP A 39 -5.96 5.80 -22.79
N ASN A 40 -6.18 4.83 -23.68
CA ASN A 40 -6.37 5.09 -25.11
C ASN A 40 -7.58 6.00 -25.41
N SER A 41 -8.53 6.10 -24.47
CA SER A 41 -9.74 6.93 -24.56
C SER A 41 -9.57 8.29 -23.86
N GLN A 42 -8.35 8.64 -23.44
CA GLN A 42 -8.00 9.88 -22.73
C GLN A 42 -8.56 10.00 -21.30
N TYR A 43 -9.09 8.93 -20.70
CA TYR A 43 -9.49 8.95 -19.30
C TYR A 43 -8.27 8.83 -18.38
N ILE A 44 -8.30 9.56 -17.27
CA ILE A 44 -7.28 9.45 -16.23
C ILE A 44 -7.44 8.11 -15.51
N CYS A 45 -6.35 7.34 -15.48
CA CYS A 45 -6.31 6.01 -14.90
C CYS A 45 -6.37 6.03 -13.37
N ALA A 46 -6.84 4.91 -12.82
CA ALA A 46 -6.62 4.52 -11.44
C ALA A 46 -5.40 3.59 -11.37
N ALA A 47 -4.91 3.31 -10.16
CA ALA A 47 -3.86 2.32 -9.97
C ALA A 47 -4.18 1.31 -8.85
N ILE A 48 -3.68 0.10 -9.01
CA ILE A 48 -3.68 -0.93 -7.98
C ILE A 48 -2.23 -1.19 -7.57
N GLU A 49 -1.94 -0.94 -6.30
CA GLU A 49 -0.70 -1.29 -5.64
C GLU A 49 -0.79 -2.74 -5.16
N VAL A 50 -0.08 -3.63 -5.85
CA VAL A 50 -0.05 -5.07 -5.60
C VAL A 50 1.22 -5.42 -4.83
N TYR A 51 1.11 -5.73 -3.55
CA TYR A 51 2.21 -6.28 -2.77
C TYR A 51 2.24 -7.80 -2.87
N SER A 52 3.41 -8.35 -3.13
CA SER A 52 3.61 -9.80 -3.06
C SER A 52 5.07 -10.14 -2.84
N LYS A 53 5.30 -11.25 -2.15
CA LYS A 53 6.63 -11.87 -2.04
C LYS A 53 6.98 -12.70 -3.28
N ILE A 54 6.00 -12.99 -4.14
CA ILE A 54 6.16 -13.79 -5.34
C ILE A 54 6.71 -12.89 -6.47
N PRO A 55 7.89 -13.21 -7.02
CA PRO A 55 8.45 -12.44 -8.13
C PRO A 55 7.74 -12.76 -9.44
N TYR A 56 7.95 -11.92 -10.46
CA TYR A 56 7.49 -12.16 -11.84
C TYR A 56 5.97 -12.34 -12.00
N LEU A 57 5.17 -11.65 -11.19
CA LEU A 57 3.72 -11.57 -11.41
C LEU A 57 3.43 -10.83 -12.72
N ASN A 58 2.44 -11.33 -13.44
CA ASN A 58 1.91 -10.70 -14.63
C ASN A 58 0.44 -10.34 -14.41
N PHE A 59 -0.03 -9.37 -15.18
CA PHE A 59 -1.32 -8.73 -14.98
C PHE A 59 -2.07 -8.64 -16.31
N ASP A 60 -3.36 -8.94 -16.26
CA ASP A 60 -4.29 -8.73 -17.36
C ASP A 60 -5.59 -8.13 -16.82
N ALA A 61 -6.33 -7.44 -17.69
CA ALA A 61 -7.58 -6.79 -17.34
C ALA A 61 -8.53 -6.84 -18.52
N ARG A 62 -9.84 -6.70 -18.28
CA ARG A 62 -10.86 -6.85 -19.32
C ARG A 62 -10.72 -5.81 -20.45
N GLU A 63 -10.47 -4.56 -20.10
CA GLU A 63 -10.18 -3.46 -21.03
C GLU A 63 -8.68 -3.33 -21.33
N GLY A 64 -7.85 -4.19 -20.72
CA GLY A 64 -6.40 -4.21 -20.83
C GLY A 64 -5.69 -3.40 -19.74
N VAL A 65 -4.49 -3.85 -19.40
CA VAL A 65 -3.61 -3.13 -18.48
C VAL A 65 -2.88 -2.02 -19.25
N ILE A 66 -2.97 -0.78 -18.75
CA ILE A 66 -2.39 0.39 -19.44
C ILE A 66 -0.87 0.43 -19.23
N GLN A 67 -0.44 0.25 -17.99
CA GLN A 67 0.96 0.29 -17.60
C GLN A 67 1.19 -0.50 -16.33
N VAL A 68 2.36 -1.12 -16.20
CA VAL A 68 2.82 -1.78 -14.98
C VAL A 68 4.17 -1.22 -14.59
N ASN A 69 4.24 -0.65 -13.38
CA ASN A 69 5.48 -0.15 -12.80
C ASN A 69 5.94 -1.07 -11.68
N ASN A 70 7.15 -1.61 -11.78
CA ASN A 70 7.73 -2.44 -10.73
C ASN A 70 8.19 -1.56 -9.56
N MET A 71 7.77 -1.90 -8.34
CA MET A 71 8.13 -1.19 -7.12
C MET A 71 8.87 -2.13 -6.15
N LYS A 72 9.48 -1.57 -5.10
CA LYS A 72 10.10 -2.40 -4.07
C LYS A 72 9.02 -3.19 -3.31
N GLY A 73 9.03 -4.50 -3.47
CA GLY A 73 8.10 -5.41 -2.79
C GLY A 73 6.74 -5.57 -3.49
N GLY A 74 6.58 -5.05 -4.71
CA GLY A 74 5.31 -5.14 -5.41
C GLY A 74 5.28 -4.48 -6.78
N TYR A 75 4.07 -4.23 -7.24
CA TYR A 75 3.75 -3.70 -8.57
C TYR A 75 2.71 -2.60 -8.46
N LEU A 76 2.81 -1.60 -9.32
CA LEU A 76 1.78 -0.59 -9.50
C LEU A 76 1.16 -0.76 -10.88
N VAL A 77 -0.09 -1.21 -10.90
CA VAL A 77 -0.81 -1.59 -12.12
C VAL A 77 -1.82 -0.49 -12.44
N TYR A 78 -1.67 0.17 -13.57
CA TYR A 78 -2.56 1.24 -14.03
C TYR A 78 -3.70 0.66 -14.85
N LEU A 79 -4.93 1.01 -14.45
CA LEU A 79 -6.17 0.52 -15.02
C LEU A 79 -7.09 1.70 -15.34
N SER A 80 -7.95 1.52 -16.36
CA SER A 80 -9.02 2.48 -16.63
C SER A 80 -10.01 2.53 -15.44
N PRO A 81 -10.59 3.68 -15.07
CA PRO A 81 -11.55 3.78 -13.96
C PRO A 81 -12.83 2.95 -14.19
N ASN A 82 -13.11 2.55 -15.43
CA ASN A 82 -14.24 1.69 -15.77
C ASN A 82 -13.90 0.19 -15.67
N GLU A 83 -12.66 -0.17 -15.34
CA GLU A 83 -12.24 -1.56 -15.19
C GLU A 83 -12.90 -2.18 -13.95
N GLN A 84 -13.26 -3.45 -14.07
CA GLN A 84 -13.96 -4.20 -13.02
C GLN A 84 -13.21 -5.47 -12.61
N VAL A 85 -12.33 -5.96 -13.48
CA VAL A 85 -11.65 -7.23 -13.30
C VAL A 85 -10.15 -7.05 -13.51
N LEU A 86 -9.37 -7.56 -12.57
CA LEU A 86 -7.93 -7.70 -12.66
C LEU A 86 -7.58 -9.18 -12.52
N GLU A 87 -6.87 -9.72 -13.49
CA GLU A 87 -6.37 -11.09 -13.49
C GLU A 87 -4.87 -11.07 -13.26
N ILE A 88 -4.42 -11.89 -12.32
CA ILE A 88 -3.03 -11.95 -11.88
C ILE A 88 -2.54 -13.36 -12.09
N PHE A 89 -1.45 -13.52 -12.83
CA PHE A 89 -0.96 -14.82 -13.25
C PHE A 89 0.54 -14.96 -13.04
N HIS A 90 0.93 -16.20 -12.74
CA HIS A 90 2.31 -16.65 -12.57
C HIS A 90 2.42 -18.05 -13.18
N SER A 91 3.61 -18.46 -13.64
CA SER A 91 3.79 -19.78 -14.29
C SER A 91 3.50 -20.95 -13.35
N ASP A 92 3.75 -20.72 -12.05
CA ASP A 92 3.76 -21.78 -11.04
C ASP A 92 2.48 -21.80 -10.18
N PHE A 93 1.51 -20.92 -10.46
CA PHE A 93 0.28 -20.80 -9.68
C PHE A 93 -0.96 -20.75 -10.58
N GLU A 94 -2.12 -21.11 -10.02
CA GLU A 94 -3.39 -20.86 -10.68
C GLU A 94 -3.67 -19.34 -10.78
N PRO A 95 -4.15 -18.83 -11.93
CA PRO A 95 -4.48 -17.43 -12.09
C PRO A 95 -5.53 -16.97 -11.08
N LEU A 96 -5.26 -15.83 -10.46
CA LEU A 96 -6.19 -15.18 -9.53
C LEU A 96 -6.99 -14.13 -10.27
N LYS A 97 -8.31 -14.34 -10.34
CA LYS A 97 -9.26 -13.38 -10.88
C LYS A 97 -9.85 -12.55 -9.75
N ILE A 98 -9.59 -11.25 -9.78
CA ILE A 98 -10.07 -10.29 -8.81
C ILE A 98 -11.19 -9.47 -9.46
N VAL A 99 -12.38 -9.53 -8.87
CA VAL A 99 -13.53 -8.70 -9.29
C VAL A 99 -13.72 -7.59 -8.26
N PHE A 100 -13.49 -6.34 -8.66
CA PHE A 100 -13.53 -5.19 -7.74
C PHE A 100 -14.90 -5.00 -7.08
N SER A 101 -15.97 -5.32 -7.81
CA SER A 101 -17.35 -5.24 -7.29
C SER A 101 -17.60 -6.21 -6.13
N ASP A 102 -17.00 -7.41 -6.16
CA ASP A 102 -17.16 -8.41 -5.10
C ASP A 102 -16.52 -7.94 -3.79
N MET A 103 -15.57 -7.01 -3.89
CA MET A 103 -14.88 -6.41 -2.77
C MET A 103 -15.37 -4.99 -2.44
N GLY A 104 -16.44 -4.53 -3.11
CA GLY A 104 -17.05 -3.22 -2.88
C GLY A 104 -16.24 -2.03 -3.38
N ILE A 105 -15.31 -2.23 -4.30
CA ILE A 105 -14.42 -1.18 -4.81
C ILE A 105 -14.95 -0.62 -6.13
N ARG A 106 -14.84 0.70 -6.24
CA ARG A 106 -15.03 1.43 -7.49
C ARG A 106 -13.79 2.24 -7.75
N LEU A 107 -13.16 2.01 -8.90
CA LEU A 107 -12.00 2.77 -9.31
C LEU A 107 -12.42 4.19 -9.66
N ALA A 108 -11.67 5.16 -9.16
CA ALA A 108 -11.84 6.56 -9.49
C ALA A 108 -10.54 7.10 -10.09
N PRO A 109 -10.60 8.16 -10.92
CA PRO A 109 -9.42 8.82 -11.46
C PRO A 109 -8.40 9.18 -10.36
N MET A 110 -7.12 8.91 -10.61
CA MET A 110 -6.00 9.16 -9.68
C MET A 110 -6.09 8.42 -8.34
N GLU A 111 -6.98 7.44 -8.21
CA GLU A 111 -7.13 6.67 -6.98
C GLU A 111 -6.21 5.44 -6.97
N VAL A 112 -5.61 5.17 -5.81
CA VAL A 112 -4.77 4.00 -5.60
C VAL A 112 -5.39 3.08 -4.56
N TRP A 113 -5.55 1.81 -4.93
CA TRP A 113 -5.97 0.77 -4.00
C TRP A 113 -4.83 -0.21 -3.76
N ARG A 114 -4.66 -0.64 -2.52
CA ARG A 114 -3.64 -1.59 -2.10
C ARG A 114 -4.23 -2.96 -1.88
N ILE A 115 -3.56 -3.96 -2.44
CA ILE A 115 -3.87 -5.39 -2.28
C ILE A 115 -2.59 -6.14 -1.95
N GLU A 116 -2.70 -7.16 -1.10
CA GLU A 116 -1.60 -8.08 -0.80
C GLU A 116 -1.95 -9.47 -1.34
N ILE A 117 -1.00 -10.11 -2.00
CA ILE A 117 -1.17 -11.43 -2.63
C ILE A 117 -0.18 -12.40 -2.05
N ILE A 118 -0.72 -13.51 -1.56
CA ILE A 118 0.02 -14.61 -0.96
C ILE A 118 -0.38 -15.94 -1.59
N PRO A 119 0.48 -16.97 -1.52
CA PRO A 119 0.07 -18.35 -1.75
C PRO A 119 -1.01 -18.78 -0.75
N GLU A 120 -1.98 -19.58 -1.20
CA GLU A 120 -3.06 -20.11 -0.34
C GLU A 120 -2.51 -20.89 0.87
N GLU A 121 -1.37 -21.57 0.72
CA GLU A 121 -0.71 -22.29 1.81
C GLU A 121 -0.27 -21.37 2.97
N ASP A 122 0.04 -20.11 2.68
CA ASP A 122 0.45 -19.12 3.68
C ASP A 122 -0.75 -18.40 4.32
N ALA A 123 -1.89 -18.36 3.64
CA ALA A 123 -3.10 -17.66 4.07
C ALA A 123 -3.72 -18.21 5.37
N ILE A 124 -3.39 -19.45 5.74
CA ILE A 124 -3.92 -20.14 6.93
C ILE A 124 -3.11 -19.81 8.19
N SER A 125 -1.94 -19.18 8.05
CA SER A 125 -0.99 -19.01 9.16
C SER A 125 -1.33 -17.85 10.11
N ASP A 126 -2.12 -16.85 9.69
CA ASP A 126 -2.32 -15.62 10.49
C ASP A 126 -3.72 -15.43 11.10
N SER A 127 -4.71 -16.28 10.77
CA SER A 127 -6.06 -16.13 11.33
C SER A 127 -6.29 -16.81 12.69
N SER A 128 -5.24 -17.29 13.40
CA SER A 128 -5.44 -18.04 14.65
C SER A 128 -4.38 -17.88 15.74
N ILE A 129 -3.72 -16.72 15.87
CA ILE A 129 -2.89 -16.43 17.06
C ILE A 129 -3.29 -15.09 17.70
N VAL A 130 -4.51 -15.04 18.25
CA VAL A 130 -4.74 -14.25 19.48
C VAL A 130 -4.09 -15.03 20.63
N ARG A 131 -2.77 -14.95 20.74
CA ARG A 131 -2.10 -15.23 22.01
C ARG A 131 -2.37 -14.02 22.88
N ASN A 132 -3.29 -14.17 23.84
CA ASN A 132 -3.30 -13.35 25.05
C ASN A 132 -1.97 -13.58 25.80
N THR A 133 -0.88 -12.98 25.32
CA THR A 133 0.32 -12.80 26.13
C THR A 133 0.08 -11.59 27.00
N LEU A 134 -0.27 -11.88 28.26
CA LEU A 134 -0.14 -10.95 29.39
C LEU A 134 1.19 -10.18 29.26
N PRO A 135 1.21 -8.86 29.48
CA PRO A 135 2.47 -8.12 29.49
C PRO A 135 3.38 -8.69 30.58
N PRO A 136 4.70 -8.85 30.31
CA PRO A 136 5.63 -9.32 31.32
C PRO A 136 5.64 -8.35 32.52
N PRO A 137 5.76 -8.87 33.76
CA PRO A 137 5.87 -8.01 34.93
C PRO A 137 7.16 -7.17 34.82
N PRO A 138 7.13 -5.90 35.25
CA PRO A 138 8.32 -5.06 35.21
C PRO A 138 9.43 -5.66 36.09
N PRO A 139 10.70 -5.57 35.66
CA PRO A 139 11.82 -6.07 36.43
C PRO A 139 11.92 -5.32 37.76
N LYS A 140 12.17 -6.06 38.85
CA LYS A 140 12.49 -5.49 40.16
C LYS A 140 13.82 -4.76 40.04
N VAL A 141 13.82 -3.47 40.34
CA VAL A 141 15.02 -2.65 40.47
C VAL A 141 15.60 -2.93 41.85
N ASP A 142 16.68 -3.70 41.91
CA ASP A 142 17.46 -3.84 43.13
C ASP A 142 18.32 -2.58 43.30
N GLU A 143 18.09 -1.85 44.39
CA GLU A 143 18.93 -0.74 44.83
C GLU A 143 20.29 -1.26 45.28
N GLU A 144 21.35 -0.95 44.54
CA GLU A 144 22.69 -0.81 45.12
C GLU A 144 23.35 0.49 44.66
N VAL A 145 23.44 1.43 45.61
CA VAL A 145 24.33 2.60 45.58
C VAL A 145 25.66 2.16 46.20
N PRO A 146 26.82 2.45 45.58
CA PRO A 146 27.63 3.53 46.15
C PRO A 146 28.40 4.43 45.18
N GLN A 147 28.76 5.56 45.77
CA GLN A 147 29.32 6.81 45.25
C GLN A 147 30.70 6.72 44.56
N LYS A 148 30.97 7.75 43.74
CA LYS A 148 32.10 8.73 43.89
C LYS A 148 32.94 8.89 42.61
N GLY A 149 32.94 10.11 42.08
CA GLY A 149 34.12 10.67 41.39
C GLY A 149 33.94 11.18 39.95
N ALA A 150 33.99 12.51 39.83
CA ALA A 150 34.62 13.27 38.75
C ALA A 150 34.03 13.28 37.31
N SER A 151 33.39 14.42 37.02
CA SER A 151 33.44 15.24 35.78
C SER A 151 33.55 14.56 34.40
N LYS A 152 32.58 14.85 33.52
CA LYS A 152 32.70 15.91 32.48
C LYS A 152 31.50 15.82 31.54
N THR A 153 30.85 16.98 31.42
CA THR A 153 29.93 17.50 30.39
C THR A 153 29.90 16.76 29.05
N TRP A 154 28.69 16.46 28.57
CA TRP A 154 28.21 16.86 27.23
C TRP A 154 26.68 17.07 27.28
N LEU A 155 26.26 18.30 26.94
CA LEU A 155 24.89 18.66 26.56
C LEU A 155 24.47 17.87 25.31
N TYR A 156 23.17 17.59 25.12
CA TYR A 156 22.36 18.18 24.04
C TYR A 156 20.86 18.01 24.33
N ILE A 157 20.13 19.00 23.84
CA ILE A 157 18.79 19.45 24.20
C ILE A 157 17.74 18.77 23.28
N LEU A 158 16.50 18.70 23.77
CA LEU A 158 15.19 18.80 23.09
C LEU A 158 14.27 17.72 23.68
N GLY A 159 13.29 18.03 24.51
CA GLY A 159 12.34 19.13 24.37
C GLY A 159 10.97 18.53 24.07
N GLY A 160 10.44 17.72 24.99
CA GLY A 160 9.10 17.14 24.95
C GLY A 160 8.28 17.71 26.10
N VAL A 161 7.30 18.53 25.73
CA VAL A 161 6.39 19.31 26.55
C VAL A 161 5.73 18.48 27.66
N ALA A 162 5.96 18.86 28.91
CA ALA A 162 5.15 18.40 30.05
C ALA A 162 4.18 19.52 30.43
N LEU A 163 2.89 19.25 30.20
CA LEU A 163 1.77 19.98 30.76
C LEU A 163 1.75 19.77 32.27
N ALA A 164 2.01 20.82 33.06
CA ALA A 164 1.48 20.94 34.41
C ALA A 164 1.71 22.35 34.98
N GLY A 165 0.61 23.06 35.19
CA GLY A 165 0.32 23.81 36.41
C GLY A 165 1.29 24.88 36.91
N GLY A 166 0.77 26.12 36.97
CA GLY A 166 0.99 26.96 38.13
C GLY A 166 1.62 28.32 37.86
N ALA A 167 0.80 29.35 38.08
CA ALA A 167 1.14 30.68 38.57
C ALA A 167 2.08 31.56 37.73
N GLY A 168 1.55 32.73 37.33
CA GLY A 168 2.33 33.95 37.34
C GLY A 168 2.26 34.81 36.09
N ALA A 169 1.76 36.02 36.32
CA ALA A 169 2.17 37.29 35.71
C ALA A 169 1.68 37.65 34.29
N TYR A 170 0.81 38.67 34.31
CA TYR A 170 0.73 39.85 33.44
C TYR A 170 1.60 39.86 32.17
N PHE A 171 1.00 40.14 31.00
CA PHE A 171 1.51 41.19 30.10
C PHE A 171 0.43 41.63 29.09
N LEU A 172 0.59 42.89 28.68
CA LEU A 172 -0.41 43.82 28.17
C LEU A 172 -0.86 43.57 26.72
N LEU A 173 -2.15 43.81 26.46
CA LEU A 173 -2.73 44.01 25.14
C LEU A 173 -2.40 45.42 24.62
N GLY A 174 -1.61 45.47 23.55
CA GLY A 174 -1.49 46.56 22.58
C GLY A 174 -0.90 45.92 21.32
N GLY A 175 -1.40 46.09 20.10
CA GLY A 175 -2.15 47.18 19.50
C GLY A 175 -1.36 47.62 18.26
N SER A 176 -2.06 47.77 17.12
CA SER A 176 -1.74 48.67 16.00
C SER A 176 -1.07 48.14 14.72
N GLY A 177 -1.71 48.48 13.58
CA GLY A 177 -1.15 48.70 12.23
C GLY A 177 -0.95 47.45 11.37
N GLY A 178 -1.27 47.36 10.08
CA GLY A 178 -1.79 48.21 8.99
C GLY A 178 -1.97 47.25 7.79
N GLY A 179 -2.83 47.45 6.78
CA GLY A 179 -2.98 48.61 5.90
C GLY A 179 -2.21 48.37 4.59
N GLY A 180 -2.92 48.24 3.45
CA GLY A 180 -2.37 48.27 2.07
C GLY A 180 -2.51 46.93 1.32
N GLU A 181 -3.46 46.71 0.41
CA GLU A 181 -3.66 47.29 -0.94
C GLU A 181 -3.02 46.41 -2.05
N SER A 182 -3.63 46.46 -3.22
CA SER A 182 -3.69 45.51 -4.34
C SER A 182 -2.37 45.14 -5.01
N ASP A 183 -2.35 44.01 -5.74
CA ASP A 183 -2.12 44.00 -7.20
C ASP A 183 -2.04 42.56 -7.77
N THR A 184 -3.00 42.26 -8.65
CA THR A 184 -3.01 41.12 -9.58
C THR A 184 -2.10 41.39 -10.78
N PRO A 185 -1.23 40.46 -11.21
CA PRO A 185 -0.61 40.53 -12.52
C PRO A 185 -1.40 39.74 -13.58
N GLY A 186 -1.84 40.51 -14.59
CA GLY A 186 -2.05 40.22 -16.01
C GLY A 186 -2.15 38.78 -16.53
N ILE A 187 -3.33 38.46 -17.06
CA ILE A 187 -3.57 37.42 -18.07
C ILE A 187 -2.96 37.89 -19.40
N SER A 188 -2.06 37.10 -19.98
CA SER A 188 -1.59 37.25 -21.36
C SER A 188 -2.15 36.09 -22.20
N GLN A 189 -2.99 36.41 -23.19
CA GLN A 189 -3.49 35.47 -24.20
C GLN A 189 -2.41 35.18 -25.26
N PRO A 190 -2.31 33.96 -25.81
CA PRO A 190 -1.56 33.72 -27.03
C PRO A 190 -2.41 34.03 -28.28
N THR A 191 -1.86 34.87 -29.16
CA THR A 191 -2.35 35.18 -30.50
C THR A 191 -2.05 34.01 -31.46
N PHE A 192 -3.08 33.45 -32.10
CA PHE A 192 -2.93 32.55 -33.27
C PHE A 192 -3.04 33.35 -34.57
N PRO A 193 -2.11 33.24 -35.53
CA PRO A 193 -2.38 33.56 -36.92
C PRO A 193 -2.90 32.31 -37.67
N GLY A 194 -3.95 32.53 -38.45
CA GLY A 194 -4.70 31.50 -39.17
C GLY A 194 -4.03 30.94 -40.43
N THR A 195 -4.57 29.80 -40.83
CA THR A 195 -4.57 29.18 -42.17
C THR A 195 -5.30 30.09 -43.18
N PRO A 196 -5.17 29.94 -44.51
CA PRO A 196 -5.20 28.66 -45.28
C PRO A 196 -3.86 28.16 -45.82
#